data_AF-A0A2K3LD86-F1
#
_entry.id   AF-A0A2K3LD86-F1
#
_cell.length_a   1.000
_cell.length_b   1.000
_cell.length_c   1.000
_cell.angle_alpha   90.00
_cell.angle_beta   90.00
_cell.angle_gamma   90.00
#
_symmetry.space_group_name_H-M   'P 1'
#
loop_
_entity.id
_entity.type
_entity.pdbx_description
1 polymer ?
#
loop_
_entity_poly.entity_id
_entity_poly.type
_entity_poly.pdbx_seq_one_letter_code
_entity_poly.pdbx_strand_id
1 'polypeptide(L)'
;MRNQTISEDDFQRQTDPTYMIIKMVEDIDKCIHHILNIRQCDTIFIGWRSPREGWIKLNCDGAYKDSFDLAGCGGLFRKSDDRLIKGYSRKIGTYDAFSAEMWGMYLGMQLALRQCFHHLQVENDSKSLVDMITGKVKFNGNPPTLVCCIQEFLKLN
;
A
#
# COMPACT_ATOMS: atom_id res chain seq x y z
N MET A 1 13.64 0.72 -6.82
CA MET A 1 12.28 0.24 -6.48
C MET A 1 12.14 -1.18 -7.05
N ARG A 2 11.59 -2.13 -6.28
CA ARG A 2 11.97 -3.57 -6.28
C ARG A 2 11.38 -4.45 -7.41
N ASN A 3 10.77 -3.89 -8.46
CA ASN A 3 10.04 -4.67 -9.48
C ASN A 3 10.27 -4.20 -10.95
N GLN A 4 11.47 -3.70 -11.31
CA GLN A 4 11.74 -3.25 -12.69
C GLN A 4 11.88 -4.38 -13.73
N THR A 5 12.21 -5.61 -13.33
CA THR A 5 12.49 -6.73 -14.25
C THR A 5 11.27 -7.34 -14.97
N ILE A 6 10.04 -6.91 -14.68
CA ILE A 6 8.83 -7.53 -15.28
C ILE A 6 8.24 -6.69 -16.42
N SER A 7 8.66 -5.43 -16.59
CA SER A 7 8.06 -4.51 -17.57
C SER A 7 9.00 -3.96 -18.64
N GLU A 8 10.28 -4.29 -18.61
CA GLU A 8 11.27 -3.75 -19.54
C GLU A 8 12.10 -4.89 -20.12
N ASP A 9 11.92 -5.18 -21.42
CA ASP A 9 12.68 -6.21 -22.16
C ASP A 9 14.19 -5.89 -22.25
N ASP A 10 14.60 -4.68 -21.87
CA ASP A 10 16.00 -4.20 -21.87
C ASP A 10 16.58 -3.91 -20.47
N PHE A 11 15.98 -4.42 -19.38
CA PHE A 11 16.50 -4.17 -18.03
C PHE A 11 17.85 -4.89 -17.77
N GLN A 12 18.95 -4.15 -17.85
CA GLN A 12 20.26 -4.59 -17.39
C GLN A 12 20.32 -4.57 -15.85
N ARG A 13 20.38 -5.78 -15.25
CA ARG A 13 20.46 -5.97 -13.80
C ARG A 13 21.78 -5.40 -13.28
N GLN A 14 21.74 -4.26 -12.59
CA GLN A 14 22.92 -3.76 -11.85
C GLN A 14 23.35 -4.80 -10.80
N THR A 15 24.60 -5.22 -10.93
CA THR A 15 25.28 -6.26 -10.14
C THR A 15 25.65 -5.74 -8.76
N ASP A 16 24.71 -5.81 -7.82
CA ASP A 16 24.95 -6.25 -6.43
C ASP A 16 23.67 -6.04 -5.58
N PRO A 17 22.89 -7.11 -5.32
CA PRO A 17 21.72 -7.05 -4.45
C PRO A 17 22.04 -6.52 -3.04
N THR A 18 23.27 -6.73 -2.57
CA THR A 18 23.76 -6.32 -1.26
C THR A 18 23.87 -4.80 -1.19
N TYR A 19 24.48 -4.17 -2.19
CA TYR A 19 24.56 -2.72 -2.31
C TYR A 19 23.18 -2.05 -2.28
N MET A 20 22.19 -2.62 -2.97
CA MET A 20 20.84 -2.07 -2.99
C MET A 20 20.16 -2.19 -1.62
N ILE A 21 20.38 -3.30 -0.90
CA ILE A 21 19.88 -3.48 0.46
C ILE A 21 20.55 -2.47 1.40
N ILE A 22 21.88 -2.33 1.34
CA ILE A 22 22.65 -1.39 2.15
C ILE A 22 22.18 0.05 1.88
N LYS A 23 22.05 0.43 0.62
CA LYS A 23 21.57 1.77 0.24
C LYS A 23 20.15 2.05 0.73
N MET A 24 19.24 1.07 0.64
CA MET A 24 17.89 1.20 1.20
C MET A 24 17.92 1.35 2.72
N VAL A 25 18.79 0.62 3.41
CA VAL A 25 18.97 0.73 4.87
C VAL A 25 19.51 2.12 5.24
N GLU A 26 20.52 2.61 4.53
CA GLU A 26 21.09 3.94 4.72
C GLU A 26 20.07 5.06 4.45
N ASP A 27 19.24 4.93 3.41
CA ASP A 27 18.20 5.91 3.10
C ASP A 27 17.10 5.92 4.17
N ILE A 28 16.74 4.75 4.72
CA ILE A 28 15.81 4.64 5.85
C ILE A 28 16.41 5.32 7.11
N ASP A 29 17.68 5.03 7.40
CA ASP A 29 18.38 5.58 8.57
C ASP A 29 18.47 7.11 8.51
N LYS A 30 18.82 7.67 7.35
CA LYS A 30 18.83 9.12 7.11
C LYS A 30 17.44 9.74 7.28
N CYS A 31 16.38 9.10 6.79
CA CYS A 31 15.01 9.56 6.98
C CYS A 31 14.61 9.54 8.46
N ILE A 32 14.94 8.48 9.19
CA ILE A 32 14.66 8.37 10.63
C ILE A 32 15.38 9.48 11.40
N HIS A 33 16.68 9.69 11.13
CA HIS A 33 17.46 10.75 11.77
C HIS A 33 16.92 12.16 11.49
N HIS A 34 16.41 12.41 10.28
CA HIS A 34 15.79 13.69 9.95
C HIS A 34 14.44 13.90 10.64
N ILE A 35 13.59 12.86 10.70
CA ILE A 35 12.25 12.91 11.31
C ILE A 35 12.34 13.09 12.84
N LEU A 36 13.25 12.37 13.50
CA LEU A 36 13.46 12.45 14.95
C LEU A 36 13.96 13.83 15.41
N ASN A 37 14.63 14.58 14.54
CA ASN A 37 15.11 15.93 14.85
C ASN A 37 14.02 17.00 14.72
N ILE A 38 12.86 16.68 14.13
CA ILE A 38 11.78 17.63 13.83
C ILE A 38 10.57 17.45 14.77
N ARG A 39 10.36 16.26 15.37
CA ARG A 39 9.25 16.02 16.31
C ARG A 39 9.66 15.09 17.44
N GLN A 40 9.35 15.47 18.68
CA GLN A 40 9.18 14.51 19.77
C GLN A 40 8.03 13.57 19.35
N CYS A 41 8.39 12.38 18.88
CA CYS A 41 7.46 11.37 18.39
C CYS A 41 7.42 10.22 19.38
N ASP A 42 6.27 10.01 20.01
CA ASP A 42 6.03 8.81 20.80
C ASP A 42 6.12 7.59 19.87
N THR A 43 7.16 6.79 20.06
CA THR A 43 7.34 5.54 19.30
C THR A 43 6.51 4.46 19.97
N ILE A 44 5.31 4.23 19.45
CA ILE A 44 4.48 3.09 19.84
C ILE A 44 4.86 1.89 18.97
N PHE A 45 5.19 0.77 19.60
CA PHE A 45 5.47 -0.47 18.89
C PHE A 45 4.15 -1.08 18.41
N ILE A 46 3.73 -0.74 17.19
CA ILE A 46 2.56 -1.36 16.55
C ILE A 46 3.02 -2.68 15.91
N GLY A 47 3.00 -3.74 16.71
CA GLY A 47 3.27 -5.09 16.22
C GLY A 47 2.23 -5.54 15.21
N TRP A 48 2.66 -6.32 14.21
CA TRP A 48 1.78 -7.00 13.28
C TRP A 48 0.72 -7.81 14.04
N ARG A 49 -0.55 -7.62 13.69
CA ARG A 49 -1.64 -8.46 14.21
C ARG A 49 -2.06 -9.41 13.11
N SER A 50 -1.98 -10.71 13.35
CA SER A 50 -2.47 -11.69 12.40
C SER A 50 -4.00 -11.55 12.20
N PRO A 51 -4.55 -11.73 10.98
CA PRO A 51 -5.99 -11.82 10.78
C PRO A 51 -6.56 -13.08 11.47
N ARG A 52 -7.90 -13.15 11.55
CA ARG A 52 -8.59 -14.37 12.01
C ARG A 52 -8.22 -15.56 11.12
N GLU A 53 -8.19 -16.76 11.69
CA GLU A 53 -7.96 -17.98 10.91
C GLU A 53 -8.97 -18.12 9.76
N GLY A 54 -8.48 -18.52 8.59
CA GLY A 54 -9.27 -18.59 7.35
C GLY A 54 -9.43 -17.25 6.61
N TRP A 55 -8.98 -16.13 7.20
CA TRP A 55 -8.98 -14.83 6.56
C TRP A 55 -7.64 -14.52 5.91
N ILE A 56 -7.70 -13.77 4.81
CA ILE A 56 -6.55 -13.18 4.15
C ILE A 56 -6.48 -11.70 4.53
N LYS A 57 -5.30 -11.24 4.92
CA LYS A 57 -5.04 -9.82 5.15
C LYS A 57 -4.41 -9.19 3.93
N LEU A 58 -5.02 -8.12 3.44
CA LEU A 58 -4.47 -7.24 2.42
C LEU A 58 -3.93 -5.98 3.10
N ASN A 59 -2.62 -5.78 3.10
CA ASN A 59 -2.01 -4.49 3.43
C ASN A 59 -1.73 -3.74 2.14
N CYS A 60 -2.20 -2.51 2.01
CA CYS A 60 -2.03 -1.70 0.82
C CYS A 60 -1.59 -0.28 1.18
N ASP A 61 -0.81 0.32 0.30
CA ASP A 61 -0.14 1.60 0.51
C ASP A 61 0.04 2.35 -0.82
N GLY A 62 0.00 3.68 -0.74
CA GLY A 62 0.24 4.62 -1.82
C GLY A 62 1.55 5.39 -1.60
N ALA A 63 2.36 5.49 -2.65
CA ALA A 63 3.59 6.29 -2.62
C ALA A 63 3.50 7.43 -3.64
N TYR A 64 3.78 8.64 -3.21
CA TYR A 64 3.90 9.81 -4.07
C TYR A 64 5.24 10.52 -3.84
N LYS A 65 5.82 11.04 -4.91
CA LYS A 65 7.08 11.79 -4.87
C LYS A 65 6.94 13.10 -5.65
N ASP A 66 6.78 14.18 -4.90
CA ASP A 66 6.59 15.55 -5.39
C ASP A 66 7.63 15.97 -6.42
N SER A 67 8.91 15.64 -6.20
CA SER A 67 10.01 16.09 -7.06
C SER A 67 9.94 15.54 -8.50
N PHE A 68 9.18 14.47 -8.72
CA PHE A 68 9.00 13.85 -10.03
C PHE A 68 7.53 13.81 -10.46
N ASP A 69 6.64 14.40 -9.67
CA ASP A 69 5.19 14.33 -9.84
C ASP A 69 4.73 12.90 -10.18
N LEU A 70 5.24 11.95 -9.39
CA LEU A 70 5.11 10.54 -9.66
C LEU A 70 4.52 9.79 -8.46
N ALA A 71 3.45 9.05 -8.75
CA ALA A 71 2.82 8.15 -7.83
C ALA A 71 2.90 6.69 -8.28
N GLY A 72 2.95 5.82 -7.28
CA GLY A 72 2.77 4.39 -7.38
C GLY A 72 1.96 3.89 -6.20
N CYS A 73 1.49 2.66 -6.30
CA CYS A 73 0.80 2.00 -5.21
C CYS A 73 1.19 0.53 -5.14
N GLY A 74 0.87 -0.11 -4.04
CA GLY A 74 1.16 -1.52 -3.87
C GLY A 74 0.46 -2.13 -2.68
N GLY A 75 0.77 -3.39 -2.46
CA GLY A 75 0.26 -4.11 -1.31
C GLY A 75 0.66 -5.57 -1.31
N LEU A 76 0.27 -6.26 -0.25
CA LEU A 76 0.59 -7.65 -0.01
C LEU A 76 -0.59 -8.38 0.62
N PHE A 77 -0.70 -9.67 0.29
CA PHE A 77 -1.65 -10.59 0.85
C PHE A 77 -0.94 -11.54 1.80
N ARG A 78 -1.41 -11.63 3.04
CA ARG A 78 -0.88 -12.52 4.08
C ARG A 78 -1.98 -13.41 4.65
N LYS A 79 -1.61 -14.64 4.98
CA LYS A 79 -2.44 -15.56 5.76
C LYS A 79 -2.34 -15.26 7.25
N SER A 80 -3.22 -15.90 8.02
CA SER A 80 -3.20 -15.88 9.49
C SER A 80 -1.99 -16.60 10.11
N ASP A 81 -1.30 -17.45 9.35
CA ASP A 81 -0.07 -18.14 9.76
C ASP A 81 1.20 -17.35 9.37
N ASP A 82 1.07 -16.03 9.20
CA ASP A 82 2.11 -15.08 8.79
C ASP A 82 2.73 -15.32 7.41
N ARG A 83 2.24 -16.30 6.64
CA ARG A 83 2.74 -16.57 5.29
C ARG A 83 2.30 -15.50 4.31
N LEU A 84 3.26 -14.91 3.62
CA LEU A 84 3.01 -14.09 2.44
C LEU A 84 2.47 -14.98 1.30
N ILE A 85 1.32 -14.59 0.76
CA ILE A 85 0.74 -15.23 -0.42
C ILE A 85 1.29 -14.58 -1.68
N LYS A 86 1.17 -13.26 -1.77
CA LYS A 86 1.49 -12.49 -2.98
C LYS A 86 1.67 -11.01 -2.66
N GLY A 87 2.56 -10.34 -3.40
CA GLY A 87 2.65 -8.88 -3.43
C GLY A 87 2.26 -8.32 -4.79
N TYR A 88 1.92 -7.03 -4.83
CA TYR A 88 1.71 -6.26 -6.06
C TYR A 88 2.28 -4.85 -5.92
N SER A 89 2.62 -4.26 -7.06
CA SER A 89 2.99 -2.85 -7.19
C SER A 89 2.58 -2.34 -8.55
N ARG A 90 2.18 -1.08 -8.65
CA ARG A 90 1.84 -0.42 -9.91
C ARG A 90 2.29 1.03 -9.90
N LYS A 91 2.98 1.45 -10.97
CA LYS A 91 3.15 2.87 -11.28
C LYS A 91 1.80 3.39 -11.80
N ILE A 92 1.23 4.39 -11.13
CA ILE A 92 -0.08 4.96 -11.53
C ILE A 92 0.07 6.26 -12.31
N GLY A 93 1.26 6.87 -12.29
CA GLY A 93 1.57 8.08 -13.06
C GLY A 93 1.47 9.33 -12.19
N THR A 94 0.94 10.39 -12.76
CA THR A 94 0.86 11.71 -12.14
C THR A 94 -0.41 11.84 -11.30
N TYR A 95 -0.30 11.56 -10.01
CA TYR A 95 -1.40 11.57 -9.04
C TYR A 95 -0.87 12.02 -7.69
N ASP A 96 -1.75 12.55 -6.83
CA ASP A 96 -1.39 12.87 -5.45
C ASP A 96 -1.30 11.63 -4.55
N ALA A 97 -0.76 11.81 -3.34
CA ALA A 97 -0.62 10.75 -2.35
C ALA A 97 -1.96 10.08 -2.02
N PHE A 98 -3.04 10.84 -1.87
CA PHE A 98 -4.35 10.29 -1.52
C PHE A 98 -4.94 9.41 -2.64
N SER A 99 -4.72 9.79 -3.89
CA SER A 99 -5.07 9.01 -5.07
C SER A 99 -4.25 7.72 -5.16
N ALA A 100 -2.97 7.78 -4.79
CA ALA A 100 -2.12 6.60 -4.70
C ALA A 100 -2.66 5.57 -3.70
N GLU A 101 -3.12 6.01 -2.53
CA GLU A 101 -3.78 5.15 -1.53
C GLU A 101 -5.05 4.48 -2.09
N MET A 102 -5.93 5.28 -2.70
CA MET A 102 -7.17 4.79 -3.31
C MET A 102 -6.90 3.72 -4.37
N TRP A 103 -5.91 3.96 -5.25
CA TRP A 103 -5.50 3.00 -6.26
C TRP A 103 -4.90 1.74 -5.65
N GLY A 104 -4.07 1.89 -4.60
CA GLY A 104 -3.50 0.77 -3.86
C GLY A 104 -4.57 -0.18 -3.36
N MET A 105 -5.56 0.36 -2.64
CA MET A 105 -6.66 -0.40 -2.10
C MET A 105 -7.54 -1.03 -3.18
N TYR A 106 -7.96 -0.25 -4.18
CA TYR A 106 -8.81 -0.73 -5.27
C TYR A 106 -8.18 -1.90 -6.03
N LEU A 107 -6.90 -1.79 -6.40
CA LEU A 107 -6.21 -2.85 -7.12
C LEU A 107 -6.01 -4.10 -6.28
N GLY A 108 -5.70 -3.93 -4.98
CA GLY A 108 -5.62 -5.05 -4.05
C GLY A 108 -6.95 -5.79 -3.95
N MET A 109 -8.06 -5.08 -3.79
CA MET A 109 -9.39 -5.71 -3.73
C MET A 109 -9.77 -6.41 -5.03
N GLN A 110 -9.49 -5.81 -6.20
CA GLN A 110 -9.68 -6.48 -7.49
C GLN A 110 -8.86 -7.77 -7.62
N LEU A 111 -7.61 -7.76 -7.16
CA LEU A 111 -6.76 -8.94 -7.16
C LEU A 111 -7.28 -10.00 -6.22
N ALA A 112 -7.77 -9.64 -5.04
CA ALA A 112 -8.36 -10.58 -4.08
C ALA A 112 -9.54 -11.35 -4.69
N LEU A 113 -10.43 -10.64 -5.40
CA LEU A 113 -11.55 -11.26 -6.09
C LEU A 113 -11.12 -12.21 -7.20
N ARG A 114 -10.14 -11.82 -8.02
CA ARG A 114 -9.58 -12.69 -9.06
C ARG A 114 -8.91 -13.95 -8.49
N GLN A 115 -8.50 -13.91 -7.23
CA GLN A 115 -7.95 -15.06 -6.50
C GLN A 115 -9.00 -15.82 -5.67
N CYS A 116 -10.27 -15.43 -5.76
CA CYS A 116 -11.38 -16.00 -4.99
C CYS A 116 -11.14 -15.96 -3.46
N PHE A 117 -10.52 -14.89 -2.96
CA PHE A 117 -10.40 -14.68 -1.52
C PHE A 117 -11.73 -14.18 -0.95
N HIS A 118 -12.50 -15.11 -0.35
CA HIS A 118 -13.83 -14.82 0.19
C HIS A 118 -13.81 -14.09 1.54
N HIS A 119 -12.76 -14.28 2.35
CA HIS A 119 -12.63 -13.66 3.66
C HIS A 119 -11.42 -12.73 3.66
N LEU A 120 -11.66 -11.43 3.47
CA LEU A 120 -10.61 -10.44 3.29
C LEU A 120 -10.65 -9.36 4.38
N GLN A 121 -9.54 -9.18 5.09
CA GLN A 121 -9.31 -8.04 5.97
C GLN A 121 -8.39 -7.05 5.25
N VAL A 122 -8.88 -5.85 4.95
CA VAL A 122 -8.11 -4.80 4.28
C VAL A 122 -7.53 -3.83 5.31
N GLU A 123 -6.24 -3.54 5.21
CA GLU A 123 -5.51 -2.58 6.03
C GLU A 123 -4.82 -1.55 5.14
N ASN A 124 -4.96 -0.29 5.54
CA ASN A 124 -4.36 0.88 4.91
C ASN A 124 -4.05 1.89 6.03
N ASP A 125 -2.94 2.60 5.91
CA ASP A 125 -2.46 3.56 6.91
C ASP A 125 -3.04 4.97 6.73
N SER A 126 -3.67 5.26 5.59
CA SER A 126 -4.41 6.48 5.36
C SER A 126 -5.74 6.47 6.11
N LYS A 127 -5.72 7.00 7.33
CA LYS A 127 -6.94 7.22 8.14
C LYS A 127 -8.02 7.97 7.38
N SER A 128 -7.64 8.96 6.57
CA SER A 128 -8.58 9.72 5.74
C SER A 128 -9.32 8.83 4.74
N LEU A 129 -8.61 7.89 4.09
CA LEU A 129 -9.22 6.96 3.16
C LEU A 129 -10.14 5.97 3.90
N VAL A 130 -9.65 5.39 5.00
CA VAL A 130 -10.43 4.45 5.83
C VAL A 130 -11.71 5.11 6.35
N ASP A 131 -11.64 6.34 6.84
CA ASP A 131 -12.80 7.06 7.34
C ASP A 131 -13.78 7.44 6.22
N MET A 132 -13.28 7.73 5.00
CA MET A 132 -14.11 7.99 3.83
C MET A 132 -14.87 6.74 3.36
N ILE A 133 -14.18 5.61 3.17
CA ILE A 133 -14.82 4.37 2.69
C ILE A 133 -15.81 3.80 3.72
N THR A 134 -15.53 3.97 5.02
CA THR A 134 -16.40 3.51 6.12
C THR A 134 -17.54 4.49 6.45
N GLY A 135 -17.63 5.63 5.75
CA GLY A 135 -18.69 6.61 5.95
C GLY A 135 -18.61 7.38 7.27
N LYS A 136 -17.46 7.35 7.96
CA LYS A 136 -17.21 8.12 9.19
C LYS A 136 -17.06 9.61 8.94
N VAL A 137 -16.71 9.99 7.70
CA VAL A 137 -16.64 11.38 7.25
C VAL A 137 -17.71 11.61 6.19
N LYS A 138 -18.53 12.66 6.39
CA LYS A 138 -19.47 13.13 5.38
C LYS A 138 -18.74 14.10 4.45
N PHE A 139 -18.66 13.75 3.17
CA PHE A 139 -18.14 14.66 2.16
C PHE A 139 -19.25 15.56 1.63
N ASN A 140 -18.95 16.85 1.53
CA ASN A 140 -19.82 17.82 0.86
C ASN A 140 -19.60 17.72 -0.65
N GLY A 141 -20.07 16.62 -1.25
CA GLY A 141 -19.92 16.33 -2.67
C GLY A 141 -20.02 14.83 -2.96
N ASN A 142 -20.00 14.48 -4.25
CA ASN A 142 -19.94 13.07 -4.64
C ASN A 142 -18.55 12.50 -4.28
N PRO A 143 -18.48 11.34 -3.60
CA PRO A 143 -17.20 10.69 -3.34
C PRO A 143 -16.49 10.35 -4.66
N PRO A 144 -15.15 10.30 -4.68
CA PRO A 144 -14.40 9.87 -5.86
C PRO A 144 -14.91 8.53 -6.40
N THR A 145 -14.94 8.34 -7.72
CA THR A 145 -15.46 7.10 -8.34
C THR A 145 -14.78 5.84 -7.80
N LEU A 146 -13.47 5.90 -7.51
CA LEU A 146 -12.74 4.79 -6.90
C LEU A 146 -13.25 4.41 -5.52
N VAL A 147 -13.67 5.40 -4.72
CA VAL A 147 -14.26 5.18 -3.39
C VAL A 147 -15.61 4.49 -3.52
N CYS A 148 -16.44 4.90 -4.48
CA CYS A 148 -17.68 4.18 -4.80
C CYS A 148 -17.39 2.73 -5.16
N CYS A 149 -16.41 2.48 -6.04
CA CYS A 149 -16.05 1.10 -6.44
C CYS A 149 -15.53 0.27 -5.26
N ILE A 150 -14.71 0.84 -4.38
CA ILE A 150 -14.22 0.19 -3.16
C ILE A 150 -15.39 -0.15 -2.24
N GLN A 151 -16.34 0.77 -2.06
CA GLN A 151 -17.53 0.55 -1.25
C GLN A 151 -18.42 -0.55 -1.82
N GLU A 152 -18.59 -0.64 -3.14
CA GLU A 152 -19.31 -1.76 -3.76
C GLU A 152 -18.61 -3.10 -3.49
N PHE A 153 -17.28 -3.16 -3.51
CA PHE A 153 -16.58 -4.39 -3.13
C PHE A 153 -16.77 -4.78 -1.68
N LEU A 154 -16.85 -3.81 -0.77
CA LEU A 154 -17.11 -4.07 0.65
C LEU A 154 -18.54 -4.61 0.89
N LYS A 155 -19.49 -4.38 -0.02
CA LYS A 155 -20.85 -4.95 0.07
C LYS A 155 -20.94 -6.38 -0.45
N LEU A 156 -19.96 -6.84 -1.21
CA LEU A 156 -19.92 -8.16 -1.85
C LEU A 156 -19.22 -9.24 -1.00
N ASN A 157 -18.49 -8.82 0.03
CA ASN A 157 -17.82 -9.69 1.02
C ASN A 157 -18.54 -9.61 2.36
#